data_AF-A0A3L9H7E0-F1
#
_entry.id   AF-A0A3L9H7E0-F1
#
_cell.length_a   1.000
_cell.length_b   1.000
_cell.length_c   1.000
_cell.angle_alpha   90.00
_cell.angle_beta   90.00
_cell.angle_gamma   90.00
#
_symmetry.space_group_name_H-M   'P 1'
#
loop_
_entity.id
_entity.type
_entity.pdbx_description
1 polymer ?
#
loop_
_entity_poly.entity_id
_entity_poly.type
_entity_poly.pdbx_seq_one_letter_code
_entity_poly.pdbx_strand_id
1 'polypeptide(L)'
;GKRVLIACEDEKQAYRLDEALWARPAESFVPHNLAGEGPRGGAPVEIAWPQKRSSSPRDILISLRTSFADFATAFTEVVDFVPYEDSLKQLARERYKAYRVAGFNLNTATWK
;
A
#
# COMPACT_ATOMS: atom_id res chain seq x y z
N GLY A 1 8.53 15.35 3.60
CA GLY A 1 8.35 13.88 3.69
C GLY A 1 7.01 13.54 3.10
N LYS A 2 6.89 12.41 2.40
CA LYS A 2 5.61 11.95 1.82
C LYS A 2 4.76 11.25 2.88
N ARG A 3 3.44 11.41 2.78
CA ARG A 3 2.45 10.65 3.53
C ARG A 3 2.11 9.38 2.76
N VAL A 4 2.20 8.23 3.42
CA VAL A 4 2.07 6.91 2.79
C VAL A 4 0.77 6.25 3.25
N LEU A 5 0.02 5.68 2.29
CA LEU A 5 -1.00 4.67 2.56
C LEU A 5 -0.44 3.28 2.25
N ILE A 6 -0.56 2.33 3.17
CA ILE A 6 -0.39 0.91 2.88
C ILE A 6 -1.78 0.27 2.85
N ALA A 7 -2.22 -0.17 1.67
CA ALA A 7 -3.51 -0.83 1.50
C ALA A 7 -3.36 -2.36 1.52
N CYS A 8 -3.67 -2.96 2.65
CA CYS A 8 -3.64 -4.41 2.86
C CYS A 8 -4.83 -5.10 2.20
N GLU A 9 -4.65 -6.38 1.90
CA GLU A 9 -5.72 -7.25 1.39
C GLU A 9 -6.73 -7.60 2.48
N ASP A 10 -6.27 -7.78 3.71
CA ASP A 10 -7.13 -8.07 4.86
C ASP A 10 -6.59 -7.45 6.17
N GLU A 11 -7.42 -7.53 7.20
CA GLU A 11 -7.11 -7.00 8.53
C GLU A 11 -5.89 -7.69 9.17
N LYS A 12 -5.74 -9.02 9.01
CA LYS A 12 -4.63 -9.76 9.61
C LYS A 12 -3.30 -9.32 9.01
N GLN A 13 -3.26 -9.04 7.71
CA GLN A 13 -2.09 -8.49 7.04
C GLN A 13 -1.76 -7.08 7.56
N ALA A 14 -2.76 -6.25 7.84
CA ALA A 14 -2.56 -4.91 8.41
C ALA A 14 -1.87 -4.98 9.78
N TYR A 15 -2.39 -5.79 10.71
CA TYR A 15 -1.76 -5.98 12.03
C TYR A 15 -0.33 -6.53 11.94
N ARG A 16 -0.07 -7.49 11.03
CA ARG A 16 1.27 -8.03 10.82
C ARG A 16 2.26 -6.96 10.34
N LEU A 17 1.81 -6.01 9.52
CA LEU A 17 2.66 -4.93 9.02
C LEU A 17 2.88 -3.84 10.07
N ASP A 18 1.86 -3.53 10.87
CA ASP A 18 1.98 -2.62 12.00
C ASP A 18 3.07 -3.11 12.97
N GLU A 19 3.03 -4.38 13.37
CA GLU A 19 4.10 -4.95 14.20
C GLU A 19 5.47 -4.96 13.49
N ALA A 20 5.50 -5.33 12.21
CA ALA A 20 6.76 -5.46 11.47
C ALA A 20 7.48 -4.11 11.25
N LEU A 21 6.74 -3.02 11.06
CA LEU A 21 7.30 -1.68 10.83
C LEU A 21 7.97 -1.10 12.07
N TRP A 22 7.63 -1.59 13.27
CA TRP A 22 8.37 -1.24 14.49
C TRP A 22 9.75 -1.89 14.55
N ALA A 23 9.89 -3.10 14.03
CA ALA A 23 11.14 -3.85 14.08
C ALA A 23 12.07 -3.57 12.89
N ARG A 24 11.56 -3.01 11.79
CA ARG A 24 12.28 -2.93 10.51
C ARG A 24 12.00 -1.60 9.81
N PRO A 25 13.05 -0.87 9.37
CA PRO A 25 14.48 -1.11 9.60
C PRO A 25 14.92 -0.99 11.06
N ALA A 26 15.87 -1.83 11.50
CA ALA A 26 16.29 -1.96 12.91
C ALA A 26 16.83 -0.66 13.55
N GLU A 27 17.28 0.29 12.72
CA GLU A 27 17.83 1.58 13.17
C GLU A 27 16.91 2.77 12.84
N SER A 28 15.67 2.52 12.43
CA SER A 28 14.76 3.58 12.01
C SER A 28 13.43 3.54 12.75
N PHE A 29 12.97 4.72 13.16
CA PHE A 29 11.63 4.92 13.66
C PHE A 29 10.73 5.38 12.52
N VAL A 30 9.81 4.51 12.07
CA VAL A 30 8.80 4.87 11.08
C VAL A 30 7.49 5.16 11.82
N PRO A 31 7.05 6.41 11.98
CA PRO A 31 5.78 6.72 12.64
C PRO A 31 4.61 6.23 11.80
N HIS A 32 3.95 5.18 12.27
CA HIS A 32 2.83 4.54 11.60
C HIS A 32 1.72 4.17 12.59
N ASN A 33 0.50 3.96 12.10
CA ASN A 33 -0.65 3.46 12.85
C ASN A 33 -1.60 2.72 11.89
N LEU A 34 -2.47 1.87 12.43
CA LEU A 34 -3.62 1.34 11.71
C LEU A 34 -4.61 2.47 11.37
N ALA A 35 -5.38 2.28 10.30
CA ALA A 35 -6.39 3.24 9.87
C ALA A 35 -7.46 3.44 10.97
N GLY A 36 -7.68 4.70 11.35
CA GLY A 36 -8.60 5.07 12.44
C GLY A 36 -7.92 5.22 13.81
N GLU A 37 -6.62 4.99 13.89
CA GLU A 37 -5.80 5.26 15.07
C GLU A 37 -4.83 6.43 14.84
N GLY A 38 -4.06 6.77 15.87
CA GLY A 38 -3.07 7.83 15.81
C GLY A 38 -3.65 9.26 15.90
N PRO A 39 -2.86 10.27 15.51
CA PRO A 39 -3.25 11.68 15.64
C PRO A 39 -4.39 12.06 14.70
N ARG A 40 -4.99 13.24 14.92
CA ARG A 40 -6.00 13.79 14.00
C ARG A 40 -5.40 13.93 12.61
N GLY A 41 -6.03 13.26 11.64
CA GLY A 41 -5.55 13.19 10.27
C GLY A 41 -4.64 12.00 9.97
N GLY A 42 -4.44 11.08 10.91
CA GLY A 42 -3.66 9.84 10.78
C GLY A 42 -2.15 10.04 10.86
N ALA A 43 -1.42 8.97 11.14
CA ALA A 43 0.04 8.96 11.17
C ALA A 43 0.66 9.24 9.77
N PRO A 44 1.96 9.59 9.68
CA PRO A 44 2.66 9.78 8.40
C PRO A 44 2.55 8.56 7.47
N VAL A 45 2.68 7.36 8.02
CA VAL A 45 2.35 6.10 7.36
C VAL A 45 1.05 5.55 7.99
N GLU A 46 0.07 5.19 7.19
CA GLU A 46 -1.15 4.54 7.70
C GLU A 46 -1.38 3.22 7.00
N ILE A 47 -1.86 2.25 7.76
CA ILE A 47 -2.08 0.88 7.31
C ILE A 47 -3.59 0.62 7.32
N ALA A 48 -4.16 0.43 6.14
CA ALA A 48 -5.58 0.23 5.94
C ALA A 48 -5.87 -1.16 5.37
N TRP A 49 -7.12 -1.59 5.44
CA TRP A 49 -7.65 -2.83 4.84
C TRP A 49 -9.06 -2.57 4.30
N PRO A 50 -9.68 -3.48 3.51
CA PRO A 50 -10.91 -3.16 2.77
C PRO A 50 -12.07 -2.64 3.64
N GLN A 51 -12.20 -3.15 4.87
CA GLN A 51 -13.26 -2.78 5.82
C GLN A 51 -12.95 -1.48 6.58
N LYS A 52 -11.71 -0.95 6.50
CA LYS A 52 -11.27 0.21 7.25
C LYS A 52 -10.62 1.23 6.32
N ARG A 53 -11.38 2.27 5.97
CA ARG A 53 -10.92 3.31 5.04
C ARG A 53 -9.87 4.21 5.70
N SER A 54 -8.90 4.64 4.90
CA SER A 54 -8.07 5.82 5.21
C SER A 54 -8.96 7.04 5.34
N SER A 55 -8.68 7.88 6.33
CA SER A 55 -9.47 9.06 6.64
C SER A 55 -8.90 10.36 6.05
N SER A 56 -7.68 10.34 5.52
CA SER A 56 -6.95 11.55 5.13
C SER A 56 -6.23 11.42 3.79
N PRO A 57 -6.07 12.53 3.03
CA PRO A 57 -5.27 12.54 1.80
C PRO A 57 -3.84 12.08 2.06
N ARG A 58 -3.31 11.24 1.16
CA ARG A 58 -1.92 10.76 1.22
C ARG A 58 -1.29 10.86 -0.16
N ASP A 59 0.03 11.02 -0.18
CA ASP A 59 0.77 11.34 -1.40
C ASP A 59 1.04 10.10 -2.24
N ILE A 60 1.31 8.96 -1.58
CA ILE A 60 1.69 7.70 -2.22
C ILE A 60 0.89 6.53 -1.64
N LEU A 61 0.48 5.63 -2.52
CA LEU A 61 -0.14 4.35 -2.18
C LEU A 61 0.86 3.22 -2.35
N ILE A 62 0.99 2.35 -1.36
CA ILE A 62 1.60 1.03 -1.46
C ILE A 62 0.46 0.01 -1.36
N SER A 63 0.13 -0.64 -2.47
CA SER A 63 -0.97 -1.58 -2.54
C SER A 63 -0.49 -3.02 -2.39
N LEU A 64 -1.08 -3.76 -1.46
CA LEU A 64 -0.94 -5.21 -1.31
C LEU A 64 -2.20 -5.95 -1.77
N ARG A 65 -3.11 -5.23 -2.43
CA ARG A 65 -4.37 -5.79 -2.93
C ARG A 65 -4.10 -6.80 -4.03
N THR A 66 -4.85 -7.90 -4.03
CA THR A 66 -4.70 -8.94 -5.06
C THR A 66 -5.28 -8.52 -6.41
N SER A 67 -6.34 -7.70 -6.37
CA SER A 67 -6.98 -7.06 -7.53
C SER A 67 -6.75 -5.55 -7.52
N PHE A 68 -6.96 -4.90 -8.66
CA PHE A 68 -6.93 -3.44 -8.75
C PHE A 68 -7.96 -2.83 -7.81
N ALA A 69 -7.55 -1.78 -7.10
CA ALA A 69 -8.43 -1.05 -6.19
C ALA A 69 -8.81 0.29 -6.81
N ASP A 70 -10.10 0.54 -7.00
CA ASP A 70 -10.59 1.75 -7.69
C ASP A 70 -10.08 3.05 -7.07
N PHE A 71 -9.93 3.08 -5.74
CA PHE A 71 -9.40 4.25 -5.02
C PHE A 71 -7.94 4.55 -5.35
N ALA A 72 -7.19 3.64 -5.97
CA ALA A 72 -5.81 3.90 -6.39
C ALA A 72 -5.74 5.08 -7.37
N THR A 73 -6.80 5.35 -8.13
CA THR A 73 -6.91 6.51 -9.03
C THR A 73 -6.88 7.86 -8.31
N ALA A 74 -7.13 7.90 -7.00
CA ALA A 74 -6.99 9.11 -6.19
C ALA A 74 -5.53 9.48 -5.89
N PHE A 75 -4.57 8.61 -6.25
CA PHE A 75 -3.15 8.78 -5.98
C PHE A 75 -2.39 9.10 -7.25
N THR A 76 -1.42 10.01 -7.12
CA THR A 76 -0.49 10.34 -8.21
C THR A 76 0.67 9.34 -8.30
N GLU A 77 0.99 8.68 -7.19
CA GLU A 77 2.01 7.64 -7.12
C GLU A 77 1.46 6.37 -6.46
N VAL A 78 1.69 5.23 -7.12
CA VAL A 78 1.29 3.91 -6.64
C VAL A 78 2.46 2.95 -6.77
N VAL A 79 2.73 2.21 -5.70
CA VAL A 79 3.66 1.08 -5.66
C VAL A 79 2.83 -0.20 -5.59
N ASP A 80 3.07 -1.10 -6.53
CA ASP A 80 2.51 -2.45 -6.58
C ASP A 80 3.67 -3.44 -6.74
N PHE A 81 3.38 -4.73 -6.58
CA PHE A 81 4.39 -5.78 -6.52
C PHE A 81 4.08 -6.90 -7.51
N VAL A 82 5.14 -7.46 -8.08
CA VAL A 82 5.08 -8.74 -8.82
C VAL A 82 5.70 -9.79 -7.90
N PRO A 83 4.89 -10.65 -7.25
CA PRO A 83 5.43 -11.68 -6.36
C PRO A 83 6.29 -12.69 -7.13
N TYR A 84 7.18 -13.36 -6.41
CA TYR A 84 8.09 -14.35 -7.00
C TYR A 84 7.32 -15.61 -7.44
N GLU A 85 6.33 -16.01 -6.67
CA GLU A 85 5.51 -17.20 -6.88
C GLU A 85 4.74 -17.14 -8.20
N ASP A 86 4.91 -18.16 -9.05
CA ASP A 86 4.30 -18.20 -10.39
C ASP A 86 2.77 -18.14 -10.36
N SER A 87 2.14 -18.72 -9.33
CA SER A 87 0.69 -18.69 -9.14
C SER A 87 0.14 -17.27 -8.96
N LEU A 88 0.96 -16.33 -8.47
CA LEU A 88 0.56 -14.94 -8.21
C LEU A 88 0.92 -13.99 -9.36
N LYS A 89 1.77 -14.42 -10.31
CA LYS A 89 2.14 -13.59 -11.46
C LYS A 89 0.95 -13.24 -12.35
N GLN A 90 -0.05 -14.12 -12.43
CA GLN A 90 -1.25 -13.85 -13.20
C GLN A 90 -2.05 -12.67 -12.62
N LEU A 91 -2.26 -12.64 -11.30
CA LEU A 91 -2.92 -11.53 -10.61
C LEU A 91 -2.15 -10.21 -10.81
N ALA A 92 -0.81 -10.25 -10.73
CA ALA A 92 0.02 -9.08 -10.98
C ALA A 92 -0.12 -8.55 -12.42
N ARG A 93 -0.20 -9.43 -13.42
CA ARG A 93 -0.46 -9.03 -14.82
C ARG A 93 -1.83 -8.38 -14.99
N GLU A 94 -2.84 -8.87 -14.30
CA GLU A 94 -4.19 -8.29 -14.31
C GLU A 94 -4.21 -6.89 -13.70
N ARG A 95 -3.57 -6.71 -12.53
CA ARG A 95 -3.41 -5.37 -11.93
C ARG A 95 -2.64 -4.42 -12.83
N TYR A 96 -1.53 -4.87 -13.44
CA TYR A 96 -0.73 -4.05 -14.35
C TYR A 96 -1.56 -3.55 -15.55
N LYS A 97 -2.40 -4.42 -16.13
CA LYS A 97 -3.34 -4.02 -17.20
C LYS A 97 -4.37 -3.01 -16.69
N ALA A 98 -4.93 -3.22 -15.50
CA ALA A 98 -5.91 -2.31 -14.92
C ALA A 98 -5.33 -0.91 -14.66
N TYR A 99 -4.11 -0.81 -14.11
CA TYR A 99 -3.44 0.49 -13.95
C TYR A 99 -3.19 1.19 -15.29
N ARG A 100 -2.81 0.45 -16.33
CA ARG A 100 -2.66 1.01 -17.68
C ARG A 100 -3.97 1.60 -18.20
N VAL A 101 -5.07 0.87 -18.04
CA VAL A 101 -6.41 1.32 -18.45
C VAL A 101 -6.83 2.55 -17.65
N ALA A 102 -6.48 2.61 -16.37
CA ALA A 102 -6.71 3.76 -15.50
C ALA A 102 -5.80 4.97 -15.79
N GLY A 103 -4.91 4.88 -16.80
CA GLY A 103 -4.09 6.01 -17.27
C GLY A 103 -2.76 6.21 -16.53
N PHE A 104 -2.33 5.25 -15.69
CA PHE A 104 -1.03 5.33 -15.02
C PHE A 104 0.12 5.16 -16.01
N ASN A 105 1.19 5.94 -15.81
CA ASN A 105 2.46 5.69 -16.46
C ASN A 105 3.20 4.58 -15.70
N LEU A 106 3.44 3.44 -16.36
CA LEU A 106 3.91 2.22 -15.72
C LEU A 106 5.41 2.02 -15.93
N ASN A 107 6.11 1.71 -14.83
CA ASN A 107 7.49 1.26 -14.83
C ASN A 107 7.64 0.00 -13.96
N THR A 108 8.74 -0.72 -14.15
CA THR A 108 9.14 -1.82 -13.26
C THR A 108 10.55 -1.54 -12.76
N ALA A 109 10.82 -1.87 -11.51
CA ALA A 109 12.10 -1.61 -10.87
C ALA A 109 12.44 -2.74 -9.88
N THR A 110 13.73 -2.86 -9.57
CA THR A 110 14.24 -3.75 -8.52
C THR A 110 14.75 -2.89 -7.38
N TRP A 111 14.18 -3.07 -6.18
CA TRP A 111 14.68 -2.41 -4.97
C TRP A 111 16.10 -2.93 -4.65
N LYS A 112 17.02 -2.03 -4.31
CA LYS A 112 18.42 -2.34 -3.98
C LYS A 112 18.71 -2.05 -2.51
#